data_AF-A0AAE0F3L8-F1
#
_entry.id   AF-A0AAE0F3L8-F1
#
_cell.length_a   1.000
_cell.length_b   1.000
_cell.length_c   1.000
_cell.angle_alpha   90.00
_cell.angle_beta   90.00
_cell.angle_gamma   90.00
#
_symmetry.space_group_name_H-M   'P 1'
#
loop_
_entity.id
_entity.type
_entity.pdbx_description
1 polymer ?
#
loop_
_entity_poly.entity_id
_entity_poly.type
_entity_poly.pdbx_seq_one_letter_code
_entity_poly.pdbx_strand_id
1 'polypeptide(L)'
;MVQHEDADISKDFLKLSTLSPKSPRPSSPSRASGSVDAISAVIGTLASSRASKNAVHILNTAHQLSRLSDRSLQHKADIAIQGGIGEVIAAMQELQTDVDMQREGCYILVSLSMGADIKQQIAKDGGVQAIIAGMRTHRHDSKVQEYGCCALAKLSYSCDCNQVGGAHPWGKAGERGGNADVGEGVRCGVQASSAVSMNADVAQEGSSRPDLGGVEAVAQAMHDHLEEVDVQDYGCNALGNAAFNHEANAQRLAAAGCVELVMAAMKKWRRSASVQHYACWALIAMCMHSTHNQGLIAGAGTIEAIIQSMEMHLGVAAVQQYGSWVLGQLAKGSQSIQLRIATRDGVEVLVAAMTAHAQDSPEVQFYAMWALLQLAESNHENQALMAGASVAGPVVHAMKTFPEWGGIQSRGAKLLAILVIDSSSAQQVQAAGGVDAVLVAMHQREREAEVQAAGCEMLASQGGAEEQFERHIVRQGGAGFVAAALRAHPTNPEVQHAGLKAMTCLVATEEGVETLLRMVPNIIAAMEGSVQHGGVQKYGAVVLGQLAQGSRRAQMEIAESGMTSPCSEPRAQMEIAESGGLKVLVTALMECGESEGVAQERHSPPPVSAMCPPV
;
A
#
# COMPACT_ATOMS: atom_id res chain seq x y z
N MET A 1 8.91 -16.89 2.26
CA MET A 1 7.79 -17.44 3.05
C MET A 1 6.85 -18.35 2.27
N VAL A 2 6.65 -18.20 0.94
CA VAL A 2 5.79 -19.12 0.13
C VAL A 2 6.24 -20.60 0.15
N GLN A 3 7.52 -20.89 0.43
CA GLN A 3 8.02 -22.27 0.56
C GLN A 3 7.61 -22.99 1.86
N HIS A 4 7.09 -22.28 2.87
CA HIS A 4 6.71 -22.90 4.14
C HIS A 4 5.26 -23.42 4.16
N GLU A 5 4.34 -22.83 3.38
CA GLU A 5 2.92 -23.21 3.37
C GLU A 5 2.66 -24.55 2.65
N ASP A 6 3.32 -24.82 1.51
CA ASP A 6 3.19 -26.10 0.82
C ASP A 6 3.77 -27.28 1.64
N ALA A 7 4.68 -27.00 2.60
CA ALA A 7 5.31 -28.02 3.43
C ALA A 7 4.43 -28.48 4.61
N ASP A 8 3.49 -27.66 5.08
CA ASP A 8 2.61 -28.03 6.21
C ASP A 8 1.38 -28.83 5.76
N ILE A 9 0.80 -28.53 4.58
CA ILE A 9 -0.30 -29.34 4.00
C ILE A 9 0.17 -30.80 3.72
N SER A 10 1.41 -30.96 3.23
CA SER A 10 1.99 -32.28 2.96
C SER A 10 2.26 -33.11 4.24
N LYS A 11 2.57 -32.47 5.38
CA LYS A 11 2.91 -33.16 6.64
C LYS A 11 1.70 -33.78 7.34
N ASP A 12 0.54 -33.14 7.29
CA ASP A 12 -0.65 -33.67 7.95
C ASP A 12 -1.30 -34.82 7.15
N PHE A 13 -1.16 -34.81 5.82
CA PHE A 13 -1.55 -35.94 4.97
C PHE A 13 -0.65 -37.18 5.19
N LEU A 14 0.66 -36.98 5.41
CA LEU A 14 1.60 -38.06 5.73
C LEU A 14 1.26 -38.78 7.05
N LYS A 15 0.70 -38.10 8.06
CA LYS A 15 0.32 -38.71 9.35
C LYS A 15 -0.84 -39.71 9.21
N LEU A 16 -1.82 -39.41 8.36
CA LEU A 16 -2.98 -40.28 8.09
C LEU A 16 -2.61 -41.54 7.27
N SER A 17 -1.50 -41.50 6.53
CA SER A 17 -1.04 -42.58 5.64
C SER A 17 -0.29 -43.74 6.33
N THR A 18 -0.12 -43.72 7.67
CA THR A 18 0.83 -44.61 8.37
C THR A 18 0.36 -46.04 8.70
N LEU A 19 -0.77 -46.51 8.17
CA LEU A 19 -1.23 -47.91 8.35
C LEU A 19 -0.83 -48.83 7.16
N SER A 20 0.40 -49.38 7.25
CA SER A 20 0.93 -50.64 6.66
C SER A 20 1.36 -50.71 5.16
N PRO A 21 2.17 -51.73 4.73
CA PRO A 21 3.54 -52.01 5.14
C PRO A 21 4.55 -51.93 3.98
N LYS A 22 5.84 -51.77 4.32
CA LYS A 22 7.00 -51.62 3.41
C LYS A 22 7.25 -52.87 2.53
N SER A 23 7.59 -52.64 1.25
CA SER A 23 8.33 -53.62 0.42
C SER A 23 9.21 -52.90 -0.64
N PRO A 24 10.23 -53.57 -1.22
CA PRO A 24 11.55 -52.98 -1.48
C PRO A 24 11.80 -52.45 -2.90
N ARG A 25 12.78 -51.54 -3.00
CA ARG A 25 13.27 -50.89 -4.24
C ARG A 25 13.96 -51.86 -5.21
N PRO A 26 13.82 -51.62 -6.53
CA PRO A 26 14.90 -51.86 -7.47
C PRO A 26 15.36 -50.58 -8.21
N SER A 27 16.59 -50.65 -8.70
CA SER A 27 17.46 -49.62 -9.28
C SER A 27 17.11 -49.19 -10.71
N SER A 28 17.53 -47.96 -11.05
CA SER A 28 17.32 -47.16 -12.28
C SER A 28 17.90 -47.72 -13.59
N PRO A 29 17.35 -47.33 -14.75
CA PRO A 29 17.98 -46.26 -15.57
C PRO A 29 16.99 -45.26 -16.26
N SER A 30 17.53 -44.12 -16.73
CA SER A 30 16.90 -42.95 -17.41
C SER A 30 15.65 -42.32 -16.77
N ARG A 31 15.87 -41.41 -15.81
CA ARG A 31 14.83 -40.86 -14.91
C ARG A 31 13.82 -39.87 -15.51
N ALA A 32 14.08 -39.25 -16.67
CA ALA A 32 13.23 -38.17 -17.19
C ALA A 32 12.09 -38.62 -18.11
N SER A 33 12.30 -39.64 -18.97
CA SER A 33 11.23 -40.17 -19.84
C SER A 33 10.26 -41.06 -19.06
N GLY A 34 10.77 -41.87 -18.13
CA GLY A 34 9.95 -42.80 -17.35
C GLY A 34 8.99 -42.14 -16.36
N SER A 35 9.21 -40.88 -15.96
CA SER A 35 8.26 -40.16 -15.09
C SER A 35 7.05 -39.65 -15.86
N VAL A 36 7.26 -39.17 -17.10
CA VAL A 36 6.20 -38.66 -17.98
C VAL A 36 5.26 -39.80 -18.39
N ASP A 37 5.83 -40.94 -18.79
CA ASP A 37 5.05 -42.14 -19.17
C ASP A 37 4.25 -42.70 -17.99
N ALA A 38 4.81 -42.64 -16.77
CA ALA A 38 4.12 -43.06 -15.56
C ALA A 38 2.95 -42.15 -15.21
N ILE A 39 3.09 -40.82 -15.37
CA ILE A 39 2.00 -39.86 -15.17
C ILE A 39 0.88 -40.10 -16.19
N SER A 40 1.23 -40.32 -17.46
CA SER A 40 0.27 -40.60 -18.53
C SER A 40 -0.53 -41.87 -18.26
N ALA A 41 0.15 -42.93 -17.79
CA ALA A 41 -0.50 -44.17 -17.41
C ALA A 41 -1.49 -43.99 -16.25
N VAL A 42 -1.14 -43.19 -15.23
CA VAL A 42 -2.05 -42.91 -14.11
C VAL A 42 -3.26 -42.10 -14.56
N ILE A 43 -3.08 -41.08 -15.41
CA ILE A 43 -4.18 -40.28 -15.96
C ILE A 43 -5.10 -41.17 -16.83
N GLY A 44 -4.54 -42.02 -17.69
CA GLY A 44 -5.32 -42.98 -18.49
C GLY A 44 -6.05 -44.02 -17.63
N THR A 45 -5.47 -44.42 -16.50
CA THR A 45 -6.13 -45.31 -15.52
C THR A 45 -7.31 -44.60 -14.84
N LEU A 46 -7.19 -43.31 -14.56
CA LEU A 46 -8.28 -42.52 -13.99
C LEU A 46 -9.45 -42.41 -14.99
N ALA A 47 -9.15 -42.07 -16.24
CA ALA A 47 -10.14 -41.97 -17.31
C ALA A 47 -10.87 -43.30 -17.57
N SER A 48 -10.13 -44.42 -17.62
CA SER A 48 -10.73 -45.75 -17.80
C SER A 48 -11.54 -46.22 -16.59
N SER A 49 -11.07 -45.92 -15.37
CA SER A 49 -11.81 -46.23 -14.13
C SER A 49 -13.14 -45.47 -14.07
N ARG A 50 -13.15 -44.21 -14.51
CA ARG A 50 -14.36 -43.38 -14.67
C ARG A 50 -15.31 -43.94 -15.72
N ALA A 51 -14.80 -44.32 -16.89
CA ALA A 51 -15.63 -44.98 -17.91
C ALA A 51 -16.29 -46.28 -17.39
N SER A 52 -15.60 -47.02 -16.52
CA SER A 52 -16.15 -48.20 -15.85
C SER A 52 -17.01 -47.91 -14.61
N LYS A 53 -17.16 -46.63 -14.21
CA LYS A 53 -17.87 -46.15 -13.02
C LYS A 53 -17.44 -46.82 -11.70
N ASN A 54 -16.17 -47.21 -11.59
CA ASN A 54 -15.66 -47.88 -10.40
C ASN A 54 -15.12 -46.87 -9.38
N ALA A 55 -15.95 -46.45 -8.43
CA ALA A 55 -15.63 -45.42 -7.44
C ALA A 55 -14.33 -45.69 -6.66
N VAL A 56 -14.10 -46.95 -6.25
CA VAL A 56 -12.90 -47.35 -5.49
C VAL A 56 -11.64 -47.19 -6.32
N HIS A 57 -11.67 -47.57 -7.61
CA HIS A 57 -10.52 -47.40 -8.49
C HIS A 57 -10.29 -45.95 -8.88
N ILE A 58 -11.35 -45.15 -9.06
CA ILE A 58 -11.23 -43.70 -9.29
C ILE A 58 -10.48 -43.06 -8.12
N LEU A 59 -10.92 -43.29 -6.87
CA LEU A 59 -10.30 -42.74 -5.68
C LEU A 59 -8.84 -43.22 -5.50
N ASN A 60 -8.58 -44.51 -5.66
CA ASN A 60 -7.21 -45.06 -5.56
C ASN A 60 -6.28 -44.45 -6.60
N THR A 61 -6.78 -44.17 -7.81
CA THR A 61 -5.98 -43.54 -8.87
C THR A 61 -5.78 -42.05 -8.60
N ALA A 62 -6.78 -41.36 -8.05
CA ALA A 62 -6.62 -39.98 -7.59
C ALA A 62 -5.54 -39.86 -6.50
N HIS A 63 -5.53 -40.76 -5.50
CA HIS A 63 -4.45 -40.83 -4.50
C HIS A 63 -3.07 -41.04 -5.13
N GLN A 64 -2.97 -41.86 -6.18
CA GLN A 64 -1.70 -42.03 -6.90
C GLN A 64 -1.26 -40.73 -7.58
N LEU A 65 -2.19 -40.00 -8.19
CA LEU A 65 -1.93 -38.74 -8.88
C LEU A 65 -1.47 -37.64 -7.90
N SER A 66 -2.12 -37.53 -6.75
CA SER A 66 -1.74 -36.66 -5.63
C SER A 66 -0.32 -36.94 -5.13
N ARG A 67 0.03 -38.21 -4.93
CA ARG A 67 1.40 -38.60 -4.56
C ARG A 67 2.43 -38.29 -5.65
N LEU A 68 2.03 -38.14 -6.91
CA LEU A 68 2.90 -37.72 -7.99
C LEU A 68 3.06 -36.20 -8.02
N SER A 69 1.98 -35.44 -7.81
CA SER A 69 2.02 -33.98 -7.75
C SER A 69 2.90 -33.46 -6.60
N ASP A 70 2.96 -34.19 -5.48
CA ASP A 70 3.80 -33.82 -4.32
C ASP A 70 5.31 -34.06 -4.51
N ARG A 71 5.71 -34.84 -5.52
CA ARG A 71 7.11 -35.26 -5.67
C ARG A 71 8.01 -34.17 -6.26
N SER A 72 7.50 -33.36 -7.18
CA SER A 72 8.30 -32.31 -7.83
C SER A 72 7.42 -31.30 -8.57
N LEU A 73 7.96 -30.09 -8.76
CA LEU A 73 7.35 -29.07 -9.62
C LEU A 73 7.19 -29.55 -11.07
N GLN A 74 8.13 -30.35 -11.56
CA GLN A 74 8.05 -30.92 -12.92
C GLN A 74 6.85 -31.85 -13.08
N HIS A 75 6.57 -32.71 -12.09
CA HIS A 75 5.40 -33.59 -12.15
C HIS A 75 4.09 -32.81 -12.14
N LYS A 76 4.00 -31.70 -11.38
CA LYS A 76 2.83 -30.83 -11.40
C LYS A 76 2.56 -30.28 -12.80
N ALA A 77 3.61 -29.80 -13.47
CA ALA A 77 3.52 -29.31 -14.85
C ALA A 77 3.15 -30.44 -15.83
N ASP A 78 3.78 -31.61 -15.71
CA ASP A 78 3.52 -32.77 -16.56
C ASP A 78 2.06 -33.26 -16.42
N ILE A 79 1.51 -33.30 -15.19
CA ILE A 79 0.11 -33.65 -14.94
C ILE A 79 -0.84 -32.67 -15.63
N ALA A 80 -0.55 -31.37 -15.55
CA ALA A 80 -1.36 -30.34 -16.20
C ALA A 80 -1.33 -30.46 -17.73
N ILE A 81 -0.12 -30.60 -18.31
CA ILE A 81 0.06 -30.73 -19.77
C ILE A 81 -0.63 -31.98 -20.32
N GLN A 82 -0.66 -33.06 -19.56
CA GLN A 82 -1.26 -34.34 -19.98
C GLN A 82 -2.77 -34.42 -19.76
N GLY A 83 -3.43 -33.31 -19.39
CA GLY A 83 -4.89 -33.27 -19.23
C GLY A 83 -5.40 -33.85 -17.90
N GLY A 84 -4.53 -34.08 -16.92
CA GLY A 84 -4.91 -34.63 -15.62
C GLY A 84 -5.89 -33.75 -14.84
N ILE A 85 -5.86 -32.43 -15.06
CA ILE A 85 -6.78 -31.46 -14.42
C ILE A 85 -8.23 -31.77 -14.79
N GLY A 86 -8.53 -31.90 -16.08
CA GLY A 86 -9.88 -32.21 -16.55
C GLY A 86 -10.37 -33.56 -16.04
N GLU A 87 -9.49 -34.57 -15.98
CA GLU A 87 -9.85 -35.89 -15.46
C GLU A 87 -10.18 -35.88 -13.97
N VAL A 88 -9.46 -35.09 -13.17
CA VAL A 88 -9.74 -34.90 -11.73
C VAL A 88 -11.05 -34.15 -11.52
N ILE A 89 -11.29 -33.06 -12.26
CA ILE A 89 -12.54 -32.29 -12.16
C ILE A 89 -13.74 -33.19 -12.46
N ALA A 90 -13.67 -33.97 -13.52
CA ALA A 90 -14.79 -34.83 -13.87
C ALA A 90 -14.89 -36.08 -12.95
N ALA A 91 -13.81 -36.55 -12.33
CA ALA A 91 -13.88 -37.50 -11.21
C ALA A 91 -14.66 -36.93 -10.01
N MET A 92 -14.40 -35.66 -9.65
CA MET A 92 -15.15 -34.96 -8.60
C MET A 92 -16.62 -34.79 -8.97
N GLN A 93 -16.93 -34.50 -10.24
CA GLN A 93 -18.31 -34.36 -10.72
C GLN A 93 -19.07 -35.69 -10.76
N GLU A 94 -18.40 -36.81 -11.04
CA GLU A 94 -19.02 -38.14 -11.02
C GLU A 94 -19.26 -38.66 -9.60
N LEU A 95 -18.33 -38.39 -8.68
CA LEU A 95 -18.38 -38.87 -7.29
C LEU A 95 -18.69 -37.73 -6.30
N GLN A 96 -19.75 -36.96 -6.58
CA GLN A 96 -20.15 -35.81 -5.75
C GLN A 96 -20.47 -36.17 -4.30
N THR A 97 -21.02 -37.37 -4.05
CA THR A 97 -21.41 -37.83 -2.71
C THR A 97 -20.29 -38.56 -1.97
N ASP A 98 -19.14 -38.80 -2.61
CA ASP A 98 -18.00 -39.47 -2.00
C ASP A 98 -17.09 -38.42 -1.35
N VAL A 99 -17.04 -38.41 -0.02
CA VAL A 99 -16.29 -37.41 0.76
C VAL A 99 -14.79 -37.49 0.49
N ASP A 100 -14.24 -38.69 0.35
CA ASP A 100 -12.80 -38.89 0.16
C ASP A 100 -12.38 -38.44 -1.23
N MET A 101 -13.21 -38.69 -2.25
CA MET A 101 -12.95 -38.17 -3.60
C MET A 101 -13.03 -36.64 -3.64
N GLN A 102 -13.99 -36.00 -2.95
CA GLN A 102 -14.05 -34.54 -2.91
C GLN A 102 -12.84 -33.93 -2.19
N ARG A 103 -12.42 -34.53 -1.06
CA ARG A 103 -11.20 -34.12 -0.34
C ARG A 103 -9.98 -34.22 -1.24
N GLU A 104 -9.78 -35.38 -1.86
CA GLU A 104 -8.61 -35.65 -2.69
C GLU A 104 -8.60 -34.78 -3.95
N GLY A 105 -9.77 -34.59 -4.57
CA GLY A 105 -9.93 -33.72 -5.73
C GLY A 105 -9.58 -32.27 -5.42
N CYS A 106 -10.12 -31.70 -4.34
CA CYS A 106 -9.76 -30.36 -3.88
C CYS A 106 -8.26 -30.25 -3.59
N TYR A 107 -7.67 -31.23 -2.91
CA TYR A 107 -6.23 -31.27 -2.64
C TYR A 107 -5.40 -31.28 -3.92
N ILE A 108 -5.72 -32.13 -4.88
CA ILE A 108 -4.98 -32.20 -6.15
C ILE A 108 -5.06 -30.86 -6.87
N LEU A 109 -6.24 -30.23 -6.96
CA LEU A 109 -6.40 -28.93 -7.60
C LEU A 109 -5.59 -27.83 -6.88
N VAL A 110 -5.54 -27.84 -5.54
CA VAL A 110 -4.65 -26.97 -4.75
C VAL A 110 -3.18 -27.22 -5.12
N SER A 111 -2.77 -28.48 -5.16
CA SER A 111 -1.38 -28.87 -5.40
C SER A 111 -0.89 -28.48 -6.80
N LEU A 112 -1.80 -28.52 -7.79
CA LEU A 112 -1.54 -28.22 -9.20
C LEU A 112 -1.65 -26.74 -9.55
N SER A 113 -2.24 -25.90 -8.69
CA SER A 113 -2.49 -24.46 -8.93
C SER A 113 -1.21 -23.60 -8.93
N MET A 114 -0.22 -23.97 -9.74
CA MET A 114 1.08 -23.32 -9.88
C MET A 114 1.13 -22.52 -11.19
N GLY A 115 1.16 -21.20 -11.08
CA GLY A 115 1.24 -20.30 -12.24
C GLY A 115 -0.12 -19.95 -12.86
N ALA A 116 -0.16 -18.83 -13.59
CA ALA A 116 -1.37 -18.25 -14.15
C ALA A 116 -2.09 -19.21 -15.13
N ASP A 117 -1.34 -19.85 -16.03
CA ASP A 117 -1.90 -20.70 -17.09
C ASP A 117 -2.70 -21.88 -16.52
N ILE A 118 -2.16 -22.54 -15.48
CA ILE A 118 -2.83 -23.68 -14.85
C ILE A 118 -4.09 -23.24 -14.10
N LYS A 119 -4.04 -22.09 -13.40
CA LYS A 119 -5.24 -21.53 -12.74
C LYS A 119 -6.33 -21.22 -13.76
N GLN A 120 -5.95 -20.68 -14.91
CA GLN A 120 -6.88 -20.43 -16.01
C GLN A 120 -7.46 -21.72 -16.58
N GLN A 121 -6.64 -22.76 -16.71
CA GLN A 121 -7.08 -24.08 -17.15
C GLN A 121 -8.10 -24.68 -16.17
N ILE A 122 -7.81 -24.67 -14.86
CA ILE A 122 -8.72 -25.14 -13.81
C ILE A 122 -10.05 -24.37 -13.87
N ALA A 123 -10.01 -23.05 -14.06
CA ALA A 123 -11.22 -22.23 -14.18
C ALA A 123 -12.02 -22.57 -15.46
N LYS A 124 -11.34 -22.72 -16.60
CA LYS A 124 -11.97 -23.07 -17.90
C LYS A 124 -12.60 -24.46 -17.89
N ASP A 125 -11.96 -25.42 -17.23
CA ASP A 125 -12.42 -26.81 -17.16
C ASP A 125 -13.59 -27.00 -16.15
N GLY A 126 -14.07 -25.93 -15.51
CA GLY A 126 -15.16 -26.01 -14.56
C GLY A 126 -14.75 -26.41 -13.14
N GLY A 127 -13.45 -26.30 -12.80
CA GLY A 127 -12.91 -26.72 -11.51
C GLY A 127 -13.42 -25.89 -10.33
N VAL A 128 -13.64 -24.58 -10.54
CA VAL A 128 -14.23 -23.70 -9.50
C VAL A 128 -15.63 -24.19 -9.12
N GLN A 129 -16.45 -24.56 -10.10
CA GLN A 129 -17.80 -25.08 -9.92
C GLN A 129 -17.77 -26.44 -9.21
N ALA A 130 -16.84 -27.33 -9.59
CA ALA A 130 -16.67 -28.62 -8.95
C ALA A 130 -16.28 -28.48 -7.46
N ILE A 131 -15.36 -27.56 -7.14
CA ILE A 131 -14.97 -27.27 -5.76
C ILE A 131 -16.16 -26.74 -4.96
N ILE A 132 -16.89 -25.75 -5.47
CA ILE A 132 -18.06 -25.17 -4.79
C ILE A 132 -19.15 -26.22 -4.59
N ALA A 133 -19.40 -27.08 -5.58
CA ALA A 133 -20.36 -28.18 -5.47
C ALA A 133 -19.94 -29.19 -4.40
N GLY A 134 -18.66 -29.59 -4.36
CA GLY A 134 -18.11 -30.45 -3.32
C GLY A 134 -18.27 -29.85 -1.92
N MET A 135 -17.95 -28.56 -1.76
CA MET A 135 -18.14 -27.82 -0.50
C MET A 135 -19.61 -27.77 -0.08
N ARG A 136 -20.55 -27.50 -1.01
CA ARG A 136 -21.99 -27.47 -0.72
C ARG A 136 -22.54 -28.84 -0.33
N THR A 137 -22.14 -29.90 -1.03
CA THR A 137 -22.59 -31.28 -0.74
C THR A 137 -22.05 -31.78 0.60
N HIS A 138 -20.79 -31.50 0.92
CA HIS A 138 -20.13 -31.96 2.14
C HIS A 138 -19.93 -30.83 3.16
N ARG A 139 -20.96 -30.03 3.39
CA ARG A 139 -20.89 -28.85 4.28
C ARG A 139 -20.43 -29.15 5.71
N HIS A 140 -20.59 -30.39 6.19
CA HIS A 140 -20.23 -30.80 7.55
C HIS A 140 -18.85 -31.47 7.62
N ASP A 141 -18.16 -31.62 6.49
CA ASP A 141 -16.83 -32.21 6.45
C ASP A 141 -15.76 -31.12 6.48
N SER A 142 -15.04 -31.00 7.61
CA SER A 142 -14.05 -29.93 7.79
C SER A 142 -12.92 -29.96 6.76
N LYS A 143 -12.49 -31.16 6.32
CA LYS A 143 -11.40 -31.30 5.35
C LYS A 143 -11.82 -30.95 3.92
N VAL A 144 -13.05 -31.28 3.51
CA VAL A 144 -13.58 -30.77 2.22
C VAL A 144 -13.68 -29.24 2.26
N GLN A 145 -14.15 -28.66 3.37
CA GLN A 145 -14.24 -27.20 3.49
C GLN A 145 -12.86 -26.54 3.50
N GLU A 146 -11.91 -27.07 4.25
CA GLU A 146 -10.53 -26.58 4.33
C GLU A 146 -9.86 -26.57 2.95
N TYR A 147 -9.82 -27.71 2.27
CA TYR A 147 -9.20 -27.80 0.95
C TYR A 147 -9.98 -27.02 -0.11
N GLY A 148 -11.32 -26.93 0.02
CA GLY A 148 -12.14 -26.10 -0.84
C GLY A 148 -11.84 -24.61 -0.69
N CYS A 149 -11.81 -24.10 0.54
CA CYS A 149 -11.40 -22.72 0.84
C CYS A 149 -9.96 -22.44 0.38
N CYS A 150 -9.03 -23.37 0.61
CA CYS A 150 -7.65 -23.25 0.15
C CYS A 150 -7.56 -23.18 -1.38
N ALA A 151 -8.28 -24.06 -2.08
CA ALA A 151 -8.34 -24.08 -3.54
C ALA A 151 -8.86 -22.75 -4.09
N LEU A 152 -9.99 -22.27 -3.56
CA LEU A 152 -10.57 -21.00 -3.96
C LEU A 152 -9.63 -19.83 -3.66
N ALA A 153 -8.98 -19.80 -2.50
CA ALA A 153 -7.99 -18.77 -2.16
C ALA A 153 -6.83 -18.75 -3.18
N LYS A 154 -6.26 -19.92 -3.51
CA LYS A 154 -5.14 -20.02 -4.46
C LYS A 154 -5.57 -19.68 -5.89
N LEU A 155 -6.79 -20.05 -6.30
CA LEU A 155 -7.32 -19.76 -7.62
C LEU A 155 -7.64 -18.26 -7.78
N SER A 156 -8.19 -17.61 -6.75
CA SER A 156 -8.45 -16.16 -6.74
C SER A 156 -7.18 -15.32 -6.67
N TYR A 157 -6.04 -15.90 -6.25
CA TYR A 157 -4.80 -15.16 -6.12
C TYR A 157 -4.14 -14.86 -7.50
N SER A 158 -4.17 -13.58 -7.91
CA SER A 158 -3.41 -13.08 -9.07
C SER A 158 -1.92 -13.00 -8.74
N CYS A 159 -1.05 -13.68 -9.48
CA CYS A 159 0.37 -13.84 -9.13
C CYS A 159 1.28 -12.61 -9.33
N ASP A 160 0.75 -11.40 -9.52
CA ASP A 160 1.57 -10.22 -9.80
C ASP A 160 1.96 -9.39 -8.55
N CYS A 161 1.54 -9.76 -7.34
CA CYS A 161 1.82 -8.93 -6.15
C CYS A 161 2.95 -9.39 -5.22
N ASN A 162 3.41 -10.65 -5.24
CA ASN A 162 4.36 -11.17 -4.22
C ASN A 162 5.65 -11.84 -4.74
N GLN A 163 6.06 -11.64 -6.00
CA GLN A 163 7.42 -12.06 -6.44
C GLN A 163 8.53 -11.05 -6.12
N VAL A 164 8.24 -9.99 -5.39
CA VAL A 164 9.26 -9.14 -4.77
C VAL A 164 9.11 -9.28 -3.26
N GLY A 165 10.13 -9.83 -2.60
CA GLY A 165 10.22 -9.72 -1.16
C GLY A 165 10.10 -8.24 -0.76
N GLY A 166 9.14 -7.95 0.13
CA GLY A 166 9.09 -6.70 0.88
C GLY A 166 8.41 -5.48 0.26
N ALA A 167 7.61 -5.60 -0.81
CA ALA A 167 6.82 -4.46 -1.28
C ALA A 167 5.51 -4.88 -1.94
N HIS A 168 4.40 -4.76 -1.20
CA HIS A 168 3.06 -4.67 -1.78
C HIS A 168 2.99 -3.45 -2.74
N PRO A 169 2.07 -3.42 -3.73
CA PRO A 169 2.15 -2.56 -4.93
C PRO A 169 2.30 -1.05 -4.72
N TRP A 170 1.96 -0.50 -3.55
CA TRP A 170 2.02 0.94 -3.29
C TRP A 170 3.44 1.49 -3.04
N GLY A 171 4.46 0.65 -2.92
CA GLY A 171 5.86 1.11 -2.81
C GLY A 171 6.48 1.58 -4.14
N LYS A 172 5.89 1.22 -5.29
CA LYS A 172 6.35 1.67 -6.63
C LYS A 172 5.23 2.16 -7.56
N ALA A 173 3.96 1.91 -7.26
CA ALA A 173 2.85 2.35 -8.12
C ALA A 173 2.55 3.87 -8.05
N GLY A 174 3.20 4.63 -7.15
CA GLY A 174 3.09 6.09 -7.09
C GLY A 174 3.85 6.84 -8.20
N GLU A 175 4.76 6.18 -8.93
CA GLU A 175 5.68 6.85 -9.88
C GLU A 175 5.21 6.84 -11.35
N ARG A 176 4.00 6.37 -11.66
CA ARG A 176 3.43 6.52 -13.01
C ARG A 176 2.02 7.08 -12.98
N GLY A 177 1.94 8.41 -13.00
CA GLY A 177 0.82 9.11 -13.60
C GLY A 177 0.77 8.77 -15.09
N GLY A 178 -0.01 7.75 -15.44
CA GLY A 178 -0.24 7.35 -16.83
C GLY A 178 -0.85 5.96 -16.89
N ASN A 179 -1.94 5.84 -17.66
CA ASN A 179 -2.50 4.56 -18.13
C ASN A 179 -1.37 3.65 -18.62
N ALA A 180 -0.86 2.77 -17.78
CA ALA A 180 0.10 1.76 -18.14
C ALA A 180 -0.66 0.46 -18.38
N ASP A 181 -0.51 -0.09 -19.57
CA ASP A 181 -1.15 -1.31 -20.04
C ASP A 181 -1.16 -2.41 -18.98
N VAL A 182 -2.38 -2.88 -18.68
CA VAL A 182 -2.65 -4.01 -17.79
C VAL A 182 -2.09 -5.27 -18.47
N GLY A 183 -0.90 -5.69 -18.03
CA GLY A 183 -0.21 -6.89 -18.49
C GLY A 183 -1.06 -8.15 -18.35
N GLU A 184 -0.74 -9.18 -19.14
CA GLU A 184 -1.50 -10.43 -19.24
C GLU A 184 -1.66 -11.18 -17.89
N GLY A 185 -0.75 -11.01 -16.94
CA GLY A 185 -0.79 -11.62 -15.59
C GLY A 185 -1.97 -11.13 -14.72
N VAL A 186 -2.26 -9.83 -14.75
CA VAL A 186 -3.39 -9.21 -14.03
C VAL A 186 -4.73 -9.70 -14.60
N ARG A 187 -4.82 -9.91 -15.92
CA ARG A 187 -6.06 -10.45 -16.54
C ARG A 187 -6.38 -11.86 -16.07
N CYS A 188 -5.38 -12.69 -15.81
CA CYS A 188 -5.60 -14.08 -15.42
C CYS A 188 -6.22 -14.22 -14.02
N GLY A 189 -5.75 -13.43 -13.04
CA GLY A 189 -6.32 -13.45 -11.69
C GLY A 189 -7.69 -12.77 -11.59
N VAL A 190 -7.95 -11.77 -12.42
CA VAL A 190 -9.27 -11.15 -12.56
C VAL A 190 -10.29 -12.15 -13.13
N GLN A 191 -9.90 -13.00 -14.09
CA GLN A 191 -10.79 -14.05 -14.62
C GLN A 191 -11.15 -15.12 -13.59
N ALA A 192 -10.17 -15.60 -12.79
CA ALA A 192 -10.43 -16.60 -11.75
C ALA A 192 -11.22 -16.01 -10.57
N SER A 193 -10.91 -14.80 -10.13
CA SER A 193 -11.68 -14.08 -9.09
C SER A 193 -13.10 -13.76 -9.57
N SER A 194 -13.24 -13.35 -10.83
CA SER A 194 -14.54 -13.20 -11.50
C SER A 194 -15.28 -14.53 -11.55
N ALA A 195 -14.65 -15.65 -11.88
CA ALA A 195 -15.30 -16.97 -11.87
C ALA A 195 -15.78 -17.39 -10.48
N VAL A 196 -15.01 -17.11 -9.42
CA VAL A 196 -15.44 -17.34 -8.03
C VAL A 196 -16.66 -16.47 -7.65
N SER A 197 -16.79 -15.27 -8.24
CA SER A 197 -17.85 -14.30 -7.95
C SER A 197 -19.04 -14.26 -8.93
N MET A 198 -18.90 -14.84 -10.14
CA MET A 198 -19.88 -14.77 -11.24
C MET A 198 -20.61 -16.09 -11.52
N ASN A 199 -20.33 -17.18 -10.80
CA ASN A 199 -21.06 -18.44 -10.99
C ASN A 199 -22.50 -18.34 -10.45
N ALA A 200 -23.41 -17.84 -11.29
CA ALA A 200 -24.86 -17.71 -11.07
C ALA A 200 -25.67 -18.84 -11.74
N ASP A 201 -25.04 -19.94 -12.14
CA ASP A 201 -25.69 -20.98 -12.94
C ASP A 201 -25.97 -22.27 -12.17
N VAL A 202 -26.74 -22.18 -11.07
CA VAL A 202 -27.77 -23.18 -10.72
C VAL A 202 -28.91 -22.45 -10.00
N ALA A 203 -29.77 -21.79 -10.75
CA ALA A 203 -31.01 -21.26 -10.21
C ALA A 203 -31.87 -22.41 -9.65
N GLN A 204 -31.97 -22.53 -8.32
CA GLN A 204 -33.20 -23.04 -7.72
C GLN A 204 -34.22 -21.90 -7.80
N GLU A 205 -35.20 -22.06 -8.69
CA GLU A 205 -36.38 -21.21 -8.76
C GLU A 205 -37.03 -21.13 -7.35
N GLY A 206 -36.88 -19.99 -6.66
CA GLY A 206 -37.60 -19.72 -5.41
C GLY A 206 -36.84 -19.04 -4.25
N SER A 207 -35.53 -18.79 -4.33
CA SER A 207 -34.80 -18.09 -3.26
C SER A 207 -34.72 -16.57 -3.48
N SER A 208 -35.16 -15.78 -2.50
CA SER A 208 -35.12 -14.32 -2.49
C SER A 208 -33.78 -13.71 -2.02
N ARG A 209 -32.72 -14.52 -1.90
CA ARG A 209 -31.35 -14.04 -1.66
C ARG A 209 -30.56 -14.07 -2.99
N PRO A 210 -29.85 -12.99 -3.34
CA PRO A 210 -29.02 -12.98 -4.55
C PRO A 210 -27.92 -14.04 -4.42
N ASP A 211 -27.89 -15.03 -5.31
CA ASP A 211 -26.89 -16.13 -5.32
C ASP A 211 -25.47 -15.56 -5.43
N LEU A 212 -24.67 -15.68 -4.37
CA LEU A 212 -23.30 -15.18 -4.28
C LEU A 212 -22.25 -16.22 -4.74
N GLY A 213 -22.66 -17.36 -5.31
CA GLY A 213 -21.74 -18.33 -5.92
C GLY A 213 -20.71 -18.88 -4.94
N GLY A 214 -19.42 -18.76 -5.27
CA GLY A 214 -18.31 -19.30 -4.47
C GLY A 214 -18.02 -18.55 -3.17
N VAL A 215 -18.34 -17.25 -3.13
CA VAL A 215 -18.20 -16.43 -1.93
C VAL A 215 -19.16 -16.92 -0.82
N GLU A 216 -20.38 -17.27 -1.19
CA GLU A 216 -21.38 -17.84 -0.28
C GLU A 216 -20.92 -19.19 0.29
N ALA A 217 -20.29 -20.03 -0.54
CA ALA A 217 -19.76 -21.31 -0.10
C ALA A 217 -18.62 -21.13 0.92
N VAL A 218 -17.70 -20.17 0.69
CA VAL A 218 -16.64 -19.84 1.65
C VAL A 218 -17.22 -19.26 2.94
N ALA A 219 -18.16 -18.31 2.84
CA ALA A 219 -18.80 -17.73 4.02
C ALA A 219 -19.56 -18.78 4.85
N GLN A 220 -20.27 -19.69 4.19
CA GLN A 220 -20.97 -20.79 4.85
C GLN A 220 -19.99 -21.80 5.49
N ALA A 221 -18.88 -22.12 4.81
CA ALA A 221 -17.82 -22.97 5.35
C ALA A 221 -17.22 -22.37 6.63
N MET A 222 -16.90 -21.06 6.61
CA MET A 222 -16.41 -20.35 7.78
C MET A 222 -17.45 -20.32 8.91
N HIS A 223 -18.73 -20.15 8.60
CA HIS A 223 -19.80 -20.18 9.59
C HIS A 223 -19.93 -21.56 10.25
N ASP A 224 -20.03 -22.62 9.44
CA ASP A 224 -20.29 -23.98 9.93
C ASP A 224 -19.09 -24.61 10.64
N HIS A 225 -17.87 -24.19 10.30
CA HIS A 225 -16.62 -24.69 10.87
C HIS A 225 -15.83 -23.61 11.60
N LEU A 226 -16.51 -22.80 12.42
CA LEU A 226 -15.86 -21.81 13.28
C LEU A 226 -14.80 -22.42 14.21
N GLU A 227 -14.97 -23.70 14.56
CA GLU A 227 -14.09 -24.48 15.44
C GLU A 227 -12.89 -25.11 14.72
N GLU A 228 -12.70 -24.87 13.41
CA GLU A 228 -11.58 -25.42 12.64
C GLU A 228 -10.68 -24.27 12.14
N VAL A 229 -9.45 -24.19 12.66
CA VAL A 229 -8.54 -23.07 12.41
C VAL A 229 -8.20 -22.92 10.92
N ASP A 230 -7.94 -24.02 10.21
CA ASP A 230 -7.51 -23.99 8.81
C ASP A 230 -8.65 -23.54 7.89
N VAL A 231 -9.91 -23.89 8.21
CA VAL A 231 -11.08 -23.41 7.46
C VAL A 231 -11.23 -21.90 7.63
N GLN A 232 -11.05 -21.38 8.84
CA GLN A 232 -11.08 -19.93 9.08
C GLN A 232 -9.92 -19.21 8.38
N ASP A 233 -8.74 -19.80 8.42
CA ASP A 233 -7.52 -19.25 7.83
C ASP A 233 -7.64 -19.08 6.31
N TYR A 234 -7.91 -20.18 5.62
CA TYR A 234 -8.11 -20.18 4.18
C TYR A 234 -9.40 -19.46 3.78
N GLY A 235 -10.44 -19.50 4.61
CA GLY A 235 -11.68 -18.76 4.39
C GLY A 235 -11.43 -17.26 4.34
N CYS A 236 -10.77 -16.69 5.36
CA CYS A 236 -10.40 -15.27 5.37
C CYS A 236 -9.54 -14.90 4.15
N ASN A 237 -8.55 -15.72 3.80
CA ASN A 237 -7.71 -15.50 2.62
C ASN A 237 -8.53 -15.48 1.32
N ALA A 238 -9.43 -16.46 1.13
CA ALA A 238 -10.31 -16.54 -0.03
C ALA A 238 -11.23 -15.31 -0.15
N LEU A 239 -11.86 -14.88 0.95
CA LEU A 239 -12.70 -13.69 0.96
C LEU A 239 -11.90 -12.43 0.62
N GLY A 240 -10.69 -12.28 1.16
CA GLY A 240 -9.82 -11.15 0.85
C GLY A 240 -9.39 -11.12 -0.62
N ASN A 241 -8.99 -12.26 -1.18
CA ASN A 241 -8.61 -12.35 -2.60
C ASN A 241 -9.81 -12.08 -3.52
N ALA A 242 -11.01 -12.53 -3.16
CA ALA A 242 -12.23 -12.26 -3.92
C ALA A 242 -12.66 -10.79 -3.89
N ALA A 243 -12.37 -10.06 -2.80
CA ALA A 243 -12.65 -8.64 -2.66
C ALA A 243 -11.60 -7.73 -3.33
N PHE A 244 -10.35 -8.17 -3.36
CA PHE A 244 -9.22 -7.33 -3.77
C PHE A 244 -9.38 -6.83 -5.22
N ASN A 245 -9.25 -5.52 -5.42
CA ASN A 245 -9.45 -4.83 -6.70
C ASN A 245 -10.82 -5.08 -7.38
N HIS A 246 -11.85 -5.50 -6.63
CA HIS A 246 -13.19 -5.75 -7.18
C HIS A 246 -14.28 -5.16 -6.28
N GLU A 247 -14.56 -3.86 -6.46
CA GLU A 247 -15.48 -3.10 -5.60
C GLU A 247 -16.87 -3.73 -5.47
N ALA A 248 -17.45 -4.23 -6.57
CA ALA A 248 -18.75 -4.91 -6.54
C ALA A 248 -18.72 -6.18 -5.66
N ASN A 249 -17.60 -6.90 -5.61
CA ASN A 249 -17.45 -8.08 -4.77
C ASN A 249 -17.27 -7.67 -3.31
N ALA A 250 -16.44 -6.67 -3.05
CA ALA A 250 -16.27 -6.09 -1.72
C ALA A 250 -17.61 -5.63 -1.14
N GLN A 251 -18.45 -4.95 -1.92
CA GLN A 251 -19.80 -4.54 -1.51
C GLN A 251 -20.72 -5.73 -1.25
N ARG A 252 -20.72 -6.75 -2.13
CA ARG A 252 -21.51 -7.98 -1.94
C ARG A 252 -21.10 -8.75 -0.69
N LEU A 253 -19.79 -8.89 -0.45
CA LEU A 253 -19.21 -9.54 0.73
C LEU A 253 -19.65 -8.83 2.02
N ALA A 254 -19.54 -7.50 2.05
CA ALA A 254 -20.01 -6.71 3.19
C ALA A 254 -21.53 -6.87 3.41
N ALA A 255 -22.34 -6.77 2.34
CA ALA A 255 -23.79 -6.96 2.43
C ALA A 255 -24.21 -8.39 2.85
N ALA A 256 -23.37 -9.38 2.58
CA ALA A 256 -23.58 -10.78 2.97
C ALA A 256 -23.26 -11.07 4.45
N GLY A 257 -22.76 -10.09 5.20
CA GLY A 257 -22.35 -10.27 6.60
C GLY A 257 -20.98 -10.93 6.77
N CYS A 258 -20.11 -10.86 5.74
CA CYS A 258 -18.77 -11.44 5.82
C CYS A 258 -17.87 -10.70 6.81
N VAL A 259 -18.14 -9.43 7.11
CA VAL A 259 -17.41 -8.67 8.13
C VAL A 259 -17.61 -9.30 9.50
N GLU A 260 -18.85 -9.67 9.84
CA GLU A 260 -19.22 -10.34 11.08
C GLU A 260 -18.60 -11.75 11.18
N LEU A 261 -18.53 -12.48 10.06
CA LEU A 261 -17.87 -13.79 10.00
C LEU A 261 -16.35 -13.68 10.23
N VAL A 262 -15.68 -12.75 9.56
CA VAL A 262 -14.25 -12.47 9.78
C VAL A 262 -14.01 -12.06 11.23
N MET A 263 -14.89 -11.25 11.80
CA MET A 263 -14.83 -10.86 13.21
C MET A 263 -15.04 -12.03 14.18
N ALA A 264 -15.93 -12.96 13.86
CA ALA A 264 -16.12 -14.18 14.63
C ALA A 264 -14.85 -15.05 14.61
N ALA A 265 -14.23 -15.20 13.43
CA ALA A 265 -12.96 -15.90 13.26
C ALA A 265 -11.84 -15.27 14.09
N MET A 266 -11.67 -13.93 14.00
CA MET A 266 -10.67 -13.19 14.79
C MET A 266 -10.85 -13.40 16.29
N LYS A 267 -12.08 -13.31 16.79
CA LYS A 267 -12.39 -13.48 18.22
C LYS A 267 -12.13 -14.91 18.69
N LYS A 268 -12.54 -15.91 17.89
CA LYS A 268 -12.39 -17.33 18.23
C LYS A 268 -10.92 -17.74 18.22
N TRP A 269 -10.21 -17.41 17.15
CA TRP A 269 -8.82 -17.80 16.91
C TRP A 269 -7.83 -16.68 17.22
N ARG A 270 -8.07 -15.97 18.32
CA ARG A 270 -7.21 -14.87 18.78
C ARG A 270 -5.73 -15.23 18.89
N ARG A 271 -5.40 -16.49 19.20
CA ARG A 271 -4.02 -17.00 19.33
C ARG A 271 -3.40 -17.51 18.03
N SER A 272 -4.17 -17.59 16.93
CA SER A 272 -3.64 -18.02 15.63
C SER A 272 -3.21 -16.79 14.83
N ALA A 273 -1.90 -16.56 14.73
CA ALA A 273 -1.38 -15.42 13.98
C ALA A 273 -1.78 -15.45 12.50
N SER A 274 -1.90 -16.65 11.91
CA SER A 274 -2.33 -16.83 10.51
C SER A 274 -3.75 -16.30 10.30
N VAL A 275 -4.70 -16.74 11.15
CA VAL A 275 -6.10 -16.30 11.05
C VAL A 275 -6.21 -14.80 11.26
N GLN A 276 -5.47 -14.25 12.23
CA GLN A 276 -5.44 -12.80 12.48
C GLN A 276 -4.92 -12.02 11.26
N HIS A 277 -3.85 -12.51 10.64
CA HIS A 277 -3.25 -11.91 9.45
C HIS A 277 -4.22 -11.92 8.26
N TYR A 278 -4.78 -13.08 7.89
CA TYR A 278 -5.70 -13.15 6.75
C TYR A 278 -7.05 -12.48 7.03
N ALA A 279 -7.49 -12.43 8.28
CA ALA A 279 -8.65 -11.63 8.65
C ALA A 279 -8.43 -10.14 8.40
N CYS A 280 -7.26 -9.60 8.80
CA CYS A 280 -6.90 -8.22 8.50
C CYS A 280 -6.83 -7.98 6.98
N TRP A 281 -6.26 -8.92 6.21
CA TRP A 281 -6.27 -8.87 4.74
C TRP A 281 -7.69 -8.79 4.17
N ALA A 282 -8.61 -9.64 4.62
CA ALA A 282 -10.00 -9.63 4.17
C ALA A 282 -10.68 -8.28 4.44
N LEU A 283 -10.47 -7.71 5.63
CA LEU A 283 -11.03 -6.42 6.02
C LEU A 283 -10.49 -5.27 5.15
N ILE A 284 -9.18 -5.27 4.86
CA ILE A 284 -8.54 -4.28 3.95
C ILE A 284 -9.18 -4.35 2.57
N ALA A 285 -9.26 -5.55 2.00
CA ALA A 285 -9.77 -5.75 0.66
C ALA A 285 -11.25 -5.35 0.54
N MET A 286 -12.04 -5.54 1.60
CA MET A 286 -13.45 -5.12 1.63
C MET A 286 -13.66 -3.60 1.78
N CYS A 287 -12.72 -2.85 2.37
CA CYS A 287 -12.89 -1.40 2.58
C CYS A 287 -12.14 -0.49 1.58
N MET A 288 -11.12 -1.00 0.89
CA MET A 288 -10.18 -0.19 0.09
C MET A 288 -10.82 0.76 -0.93
N HIS A 289 -11.94 0.36 -1.52
CA HIS A 289 -12.64 1.11 -2.58
C HIS A 289 -14.08 1.48 -2.22
N SER A 290 -14.50 1.35 -0.95
CA SER A 290 -15.88 1.61 -0.55
C SER A 290 -15.95 2.34 0.79
N THR A 291 -16.33 3.61 0.77
CA THR A 291 -16.58 4.42 1.97
C THR A 291 -17.75 3.87 2.80
N HIS A 292 -18.74 3.25 2.13
CA HIS A 292 -19.84 2.55 2.80
C HIS A 292 -19.31 1.37 3.62
N ASN A 293 -18.49 0.50 3.02
CA ASN A 293 -17.91 -0.64 3.71
C ASN A 293 -16.92 -0.21 4.79
N GLN A 294 -16.17 0.87 4.57
CA GLN A 294 -15.31 1.47 5.58
C GLN A 294 -16.09 1.84 6.85
N GLY A 295 -17.26 2.47 6.69
CA GLY A 295 -18.17 2.78 7.81
C GLY A 295 -18.72 1.54 8.50
N LEU A 296 -19.14 0.53 7.74
CA LEU A 296 -19.63 -0.75 8.28
C LEU A 296 -18.56 -1.49 9.09
N ILE A 297 -17.36 -1.64 8.52
CA ILE A 297 -16.24 -2.31 9.18
C ILE A 297 -15.82 -1.53 10.42
N ALA A 298 -15.80 -0.20 10.35
CA ALA A 298 -15.55 0.61 11.54
C ALA A 298 -16.65 0.44 12.60
N GLY A 299 -17.90 0.10 12.26
CA GLY A 299 -19.07 0.10 13.16
C GLY A 299 -19.25 -1.09 14.12
N ALA A 300 -18.50 -2.19 13.98
CA ALA A 300 -18.84 -3.49 14.60
C ALA A 300 -17.92 -3.97 15.75
N GLY A 301 -17.21 -3.07 16.43
CA GLY A 301 -16.16 -3.45 17.39
C GLY A 301 -14.90 -4.01 16.73
N THR A 302 -14.77 -3.81 15.42
CA THR A 302 -13.67 -4.32 14.58
C THR A 302 -12.36 -3.63 14.88
N ILE A 303 -12.40 -2.33 15.16
CA ILE A 303 -11.20 -1.56 15.55
C ILE A 303 -10.57 -2.19 16.78
N GLU A 304 -11.38 -2.49 17.81
CA GLU A 304 -10.92 -3.13 19.03
C GLU A 304 -10.37 -4.54 18.79
N ALA A 305 -10.99 -5.33 17.92
CA ALA A 305 -10.49 -6.66 17.58
C ALA A 305 -9.15 -6.60 16.82
N ILE A 306 -8.98 -5.63 15.92
CA ILE A 306 -7.71 -5.40 15.21
C ILE A 306 -6.61 -5.00 16.20
N ILE A 307 -6.90 -4.05 17.09
CA ILE A 307 -5.93 -3.57 18.09
C ILE A 307 -5.53 -4.73 19.02
N GLN A 308 -6.49 -5.49 19.54
CA GLN A 308 -6.21 -6.68 20.37
C GLN A 308 -5.41 -7.75 19.63
N SER A 309 -5.64 -7.90 18.32
CA SER A 309 -4.89 -8.81 17.46
C SER A 309 -3.42 -8.41 17.36
N MET A 310 -3.17 -7.12 17.10
CA MET A 310 -1.83 -6.55 17.07
C MET A 310 -1.14 -6.64 18.44
N GLU A 311 -1.83 -6.38 19.54
CA GLU A 311 -1.26 -6.53 20.89
C GLU A 311 -0.89 -7.98 21.21
N MET A 312 -1.76 -8.95 20.88
CA MET A 312 -1.52 -10.36 21.16
C MET A 312 -0.36 -10.94 20.35
N HIS A 313 -0.17 -10.46 19.12
CA HIS A 313 0.85 -10.92 18.19
C HIS A 313 1.93 -9.86 17.93
N LEU A 314 2.33 -9.13 18.97
CA LEU A 314 3.29 -8.04 18.87
C LEU A 314 4.62 -8.44 18.20
N GLY A 315 5.04 -9.70 18.36
CA GLY A 315 6.27 -10.22 17.74
C GLY A 315 6.09 -10.86 16.36
N VAL A 316 4.90 -10.80 15.75
CA VAL A 316 4.64 -11.37 14.43
C VAL A 316 4.47 -10.26 13.39
N ALA A 317 5.52 -10.02 12.60
CA ALA A 317 5.56 -8.94 11.61
C ALA A 317 4.37 -8.95 10.64
N ALA A 318 3.96 -10.14 10.19
CA ALA A 318 2.82 -10.28 9.27
C ALA A 318 1.48 -9.81 9.88
N VAL A 319 1.27 -9.97 11.20
CA VAL A 319 0.07 -9.44 11.87
C VAL A 319 0.20 -7.94 12.07
N GLN A 320 1.38 -7.46 12.48
CA GLN A 320 1.62 -6.02 12.68
C GLN A 320 1.47 -5.22 11.39
N GLN A 321 1.98 -5.74 10.28
CA GLN A 321 1.90 -5.12 8.97
C GLN A 321 0.44 -4.95 8.51
N TYR A 322 -0.33 -6.05 8.53
CA TYR A 322 -1.71 -6.04 8.04
C TYR A 322 -2.67 -5.36 9.02
N GLY A 323 -2.42 -5.48 10.33
CA GLY A 323 -3.12 -4.73 11.36
C GLY A 323 -2.94 -3.21 11.19
N SER A 324 -1.70 -2.77 10.98
CA SER A 324 -1.40 -1.35 10.70
C SER A 324 -2.09 -0.89 9.42
N TRP A 325 -2.04 -1.69 8.36
CA TRP A 325 -2.67 -1.36 7.09
C TRP A 325 -4.20 -1.22 7.21
N VAL A 326 -4.89 -2.15 7.87
CA VAL A 326 -6.35 -2.05 8.04
C VAL A 326 -6.73 -0.81 8.86
N LEU A 327 -5.99 -0.47 9.93
CA LEU A 327 -6.25 0.74 10.72
C LEU A 327 -6.08 2.00 9.88
N GLY A 328 -4.98 2.11 9.12
CA GLY A 328 -4.77 3.26 8.24
C GLY A 328 -5.83 3.36 7.13
N GLN A 329 -6.26 2.23 6.58
CA GLN A 329 -7.29 2.22 5.53
C GLN A 329 -8.67 2.60 6.07
N LEU A 330 -8.99 2.24 7.32
CA LEU A 330 -10.20 2.70 8.01
C LEU A 330 -10.12 4.18 8.37
N ALA A 331 -8.94 4.70 8.71
CA ALA A 331 -8.72 6.11 9.04
C ALA A 331 -8.82 7.04 7.82
N LYS A 332 -8.40 6.58 6.63
CA LYS A 332 -8.27 7.39 5.42
C LYS A 332 -9.57 8.14 5.08
N GLY A 333 -9.49 9.48 5.04
CA GLY A 333 -10.58 10.35 4.62
C GLY A 333 -11.80 10.41 5.56
N SER A 334 -11.71 9.92 6.80
CA SER A 334 -12.84 9.93 7.75
C SER A 334 -12.44 10.35 9.17
N GLN A 335 -12.63 11.63 9.50
CA GLN A 335 -12.32 12.18 10.83
C GLN A 335 -13.01 11.44 11.99
N SER A 336 -14.25 11.02 11.79
CA SER A 336 -14.99 10.24 12.80
C SER A 336 -14.30 8.90 13.09
N ILE A 337 -13.85 8.18 12.06
CA ILE A 337 -13.16 6.90 12.24
C ILE A 337 -11.75 7.12 12.80
N GLN A 338 -11.04 8.15 12.33
CA GLN A 338 -9.73 8.53 12.87
C GLN A 338 -9.77 8.74 14.39
N LEU A 339 -10.75 9.50 14.89
CA LEU A 339 -10.92 9.75 16.32
C LEU A 339 -11.26 8.46 17.08
N ARG A 340 -12.10 7.60 16.50
CA ARG A 340 -12.47 6.31 17.11
C ARG A 340 -11.30 5.35 17.22
N ILE A 341 -10.39 5.33 16.25
CA ILE A 341 -9.16 4.54 16.34
C ILE A 341 -8.24 5.13 17.42
N ALA A 342 -8.03 6.44 17.42
CA ALA A 342 -7.16 7.11 18.40
C ALA A 342 -7.65 6.93 19.85
N THR A 343 -8.96 7.05 20.10
CA THR A 343 -9.56 6.86 21.44
C THR A 343 -9.55 5.42 21.95
N ARG A 344 -9.09 4.46 21.14
CA ARG A 344 -8.99 3.03 21.49
C ARG A 344 -7.53 2.55 21.50
N ASP A 345 -6.61 3.44 21.84
CA ASP A 345 -5.16 3.18 21.90
C ASP A 345 -4.54 2.80 20.55
N GLY A 346 -5.15 3.29 19.46
CA GLY A 346 -4.72 3.01 18.09
C GLY A 346 -3.36 3.62 17.74
N VAL A 347 -2.97 4.73 18.36
CA VAL A 347 -1.65 5.33 18.16
C VAL A 347 -0.59 4.50 18.88
N GLU A 348 -0.90 4.08 20.10
CA GLU A 348 -0.06 3.30 20.99
C GLU A 348 0.26 1.94 20.40
N VAL A 349 -0.74 1.23 19.84
CA VAL A 349 -0.50 -0.07 19.21
C VAL A 349 0.36 0.04 17.93
N LEU A 350 0.22 1.11 17.16
CA LEU A 350 1.05 1.38 15.98
C LEU A 350 2.50 1.69 16.38
N VAL A 351 2.68 2.47 17.44
CA VAL A 351 4.01 2.77 18.02
C VAL A 351 4.65 1.51 18.62
N ALA A 352 3.87 0.67 19.30
CA ALA A 352 4.34 -0.61 19.82
C ALA A 352 4.79 -1.54 18.69
N ALA A 353 4.03 -1.62 17.59
CA ALA A 353 4.38 -2.38 16.40
C ALA A 353 5.71 -1.91 15.79
N MET A 354 5.89 -0.61 15.62
CA MET A 354 7.14 -0.01 15.15
C MET A 354 8.32 -0.34 16.09
N THR A 355 8.09 -0.28 17.39
CA THR A 355 9.14 -0.53 18.40
C THR A 355 9.54 -2.01 18.44
N ALA A 356 8.57 -2.92 18.38
CA ALA A 356 8.81 -4.36 18.42
C ALA A 356 9.55 -4.87 17.17
N HIS A 357 9.27 -4.28 16.01
CA HIS A 357 9.89 -4.64 14.74
C HIS A 357 10.87 -3.59 14.21
N ALA A 358 11.55 -2.90 15.12
CA ALA A 358 12.43 -1.77 14.82
C ALA A 358 13.66 -2.15 13.98
N GLN A 359 14.04 -3.43 13.94
CA GLN A 359 15.31 -3.89 13.34
C GLN A 359 15.12 -4.87 12.17
N ASP A 360 13.96 -5.51 12.06
CA ASP A 360 13.77 -6.71 11.26
C ASP A 360 12.70 -6.58 10.16
N SER A 361 11.75 -5.65 10.28
CA SER A 361 10.71 -5.48 9.25
C SER A 361 10.52 -4.03 8.80
N PRO A 362 11.08 -3.63 7.64
CA PRO A 362 10.79 -2.34 7.03
C PRO A 362 9.31 -2.21 6.63
N GLU A 363 8.63 -3.32 6.34
CA GLU A 363 7.20 -3.32 5.99
C GLU A 363 6.35 -2.88 7.19
N VAL A 364 6.60 -3.40 8.40
CA VAL A 364 5.90 -2.95 9.61
C VAL A 364 6.13 -1.46 9.83
N GLN A 365 7.37 -0.97 9.69
CA GLN A 365 7.66 0.46 9.81
C GLN A 365 6.87 1.29 8.79
N PHE A 366 6.87 0.85 7.52
CA PHE A 366 6.18 1.54 6.44
C PHE A 366 4.67 1.66 6.68
N TYR A 367 4.01 0.55 7.01
CA TYR A 367 2.55 0.52 7.18
C TYR A 367 2.11 1.20 8.47
N ALA A 368 2.87 1.06 9.56
CA ALA A 368 2.57 1.74 10.81
C ALA A 368 2.69 3.27 10.67
N MET A 369 3.78 3.77 10.05
CA MET A 369 3.91 5.20 9.78
C MET A 369 2.85 5.71 8.81
N TRP A 370 2.49 4.93 7.79
CA TRP A 370 1.40 5.29 6.90
C TRP A 370 0.06 5.40 7.66
N ALA A 371 -0.25 4.45 8.53
CA ALA A 371 -1.46 4.48 9.34
C ALA A 371 -1.50 5.69 10.29
N LEU A 372 -0.38 6.02 10.94
CA LEU A 372 -0.24 7.23 11.76
C LEU A 372 -0.49 8.50 10.94
N LEU A 373 0.05 8.59 9.71
CA LEU A 373 -0.25 9.70 8.81
C LEU A 373 -1.75 9.79 8.47
N GLN A 374 -2.42 8.66 8.20
CA GLN A 374 -3.86 8.66 7.91
C GLN A 374 -4.70 9.04 9.13
N LEU A 375 -4.24 8.71 10.34
CA LEU A 375 -4.90 9.11 11.59
C LEU A 375 -4.75 10.61 11.88
N ALA A 376 -3.65 11.22 11.46
CA ALA A 376 -3.38 12.64 11.67
C ALA A 376 -3.91 13.55 10.54
N GLU A 377 -4.29 12.97 9.40
CA GLU A 377 -4.72 13.71 8.21
C GLU A 377 -5.95 14.57 8.52
N SER A 378 -5.76 15.90 8.46
CA SER A 378 -6.79 16.91 8.75
C SER A 378 -7.45 16.76 10.13
N ASN A 379 -6.76 16.18 11.13
CA ASN A 379 -7.33 15.93 12.46
C ASN A 379 -6.42 16.44 13.58
N HIS A 380 -6.69 17.66 14.04
CA HIS A 380 -5.86 18.35 15.05
C HIS A 380 -5.86 17.67 16.41
N GLU A 381 -6.96 17.00 16.80
CA GLU A 381 -7.02 16.26 18.08
C GLU A 381 -6.06 15.07 18.05
N ASN A 382 -6.07 14.30 16.95
CA ASN A 382 -5.14 13.19 16.77
C ASN A 382 -3.69 13.65 16.65
N GLN A 383 -3.44 14.80 16.00
CA GLN A 383 -2.10 15.40 15.93
C GLN A 383 -1.57 15.74 17.34
N ALA A 384 -2.40 16.36 18.19
CA ALA A 384 -2.05 16.66 19.58
C ALA A 384 -1.82 15.39 20.41
N LEU A 385 -2.64 14.34 20.21
CA LEU A 385 -2.45 13.06 20.87
C LEU A 385 -1.13 12.39 20.47
N MET A 386 -0.81 12.36 19.17
CA MET A 386 0.44 11.79 18.67
C MET A 386 1.68 12.57 19.15
N ALA A 387 1.57 13.90 19.23
CA ALA A 387 2.63 14.73 19.81
C ALA A 387 2.88 14.37 21.29
N GLY A 388 1.86 14.00 22.05
CA GLY A 388 2.01 13.50 23.42
C GLY A 388 2.51 12.06 23.55
N ALA A 389 2.27 11.22 22.54
CA ALA A 389 2.49 9.76 22.59
C ALA A 389 3.93 9.30 22.27
N SER A 390 4.93 10.19 22.30
CA SER A 390 6.34 9.86 22.02
C SER A 390 6.61 9.22 20.65
N VAL A 391 5.80 9.55 19.64
CA VAL A 391 5.89 8.98 18.27
C VAL A 391 7.23 9.33 17.59
N ALA A 392 7.83 10.47 17.90
CA ALA A 392 9.03 10.96 17.23
C ALA A 392 10.24 9.99 17.34
N GLY A 393 10.46 9.38 18.50
CA GLY A 393 11.61 8.49 18.73
C GLY A 393 11.60 7.25 17.82
N PRO A 394 10.53 6.43 17.83
CA PRO A 394 10.37 5.28 16.94
C PRO A 394 10.47 5.64 15.45
N VAL A 395 9.92 6.79 15.04
CA VAL A 395 10.01 7.27 13.64
C VAL A 395 11.45 7.58 13.25
N VAL A 396 12.19 8.32 14.08
CA VAL A 396 13.60 8.63 13.82
C VAL A 396 14.44 7.35 13.80
N HIS A 397 14.16 6.41 14.70
CA HIS A 397 14.84 5.12 14.74
C HIS A 397 14.61 4.32 13.45
N ALA A 398 13.37 4.27 12.94
CA ALA A 398 13.03 3.60 11.68
C ALA A 398 13.75 4.25 10.49
N MET A 399 13.75 5.60 10.41
CA MET A 399 14.47 6.33 9.36
C MET A 399 15.98 6.03 9.38
N LYS A 400 16.60 5.95 10.56
CA LYS A 400 18.02 5.62 10.70
C LYS A 400 18.36 4.16 10.38
N THR A 401 17.44 3.24 10.70
CA THR A 401 17.66 1.80 10.51
C THR A 401 17.45 1.36 9.06
N PHE A 402 16.55 2.01 8.33
CA PHE A 402 16.19 1.67 6.96
C PHE A 402 16.42 2.84 5.96
N PRO A 403 17.66 3.36 5.83
CA PRO A 403 17.99 4.49 4.96
C PRO A 403 17.73 4.23 3.46
N GLU A 404 17.78 2.97 3.04
CA GLU A 404 17.57 2.55 1.65
C GLU A 404 16.09 2.58 1.21
N TRP A 405 15.16 2.69 2.16
CA TRP A 405 13.72 2.66 1.91
C TRP A 405 13.15 4.08 1.81
N GLY A 406 13.06 4.63 0.59
CA GLY A 406 12.52 5.98 0.38
C GLY A 406 11.09 6.16 0.91
N GLY A 407 10.27 5.11 0.84
CA GLY A 407 8.92 5.11 1.41
C GLY A 407 8.90 5.30 2.94
N ILE A 408 9.90 4.78 3.65
CA ILE A 408 10.10 5.00 5.09
C ILE A 408 10.61 6.42 5.33
N GLN A 409 11.60 6.87 4.55
CA GLN A 409 12.18 8.21 4.69
C GLN A 409 11.15 9.32 4.48
N SER A 410 10.35 9.24 3.40
CA SER A 410 9.33 10.25 3.10
C SER A 410 8.20 10.28 4.12
N ARG A 411 7.74 9.11 4.59
CA ARG A 411 6.70 9.03 5.63
C ARG A 411 7.20 9.48 6.98
N GLY A 412 8.43 9.12 7.33
CA GLY A 412 9.05 9.55 8.57
C GLY A 412 9.20 11.07 8.63
N ALA A 413 9.70 11.69 7.56
CA ALA A 413 9.80 13.14 7.46
C ALA A 413 8.42 13.83 7.58
N LYS A 414 7.40 13.35 6.85
CA LYS A 414 6.02 13.87 6.93
C LYS A 414 5.43 13.73 8.34
N LEU A 415 5.64 12.59 8.99
CA LEU A 415 5.09 12.34 10.31
C LEU A 415 5.77 13.24 11.34
N LEU A 416 7.10 13.41 11.28
CA LEU A 416 7.82 14.37 12.12
C LEU A 416 7.33 15.81 11.89
N ALA A 417 7.03 16.19 10.64
CA ALA A 417 6.47 17.50 10.33
C ALA A 417 5.13 17.76 11.04
N ILE A 418 4.26 16.74 11.05
CA ILE A 418 2.92 16.78 11.66
C ILE A 418 2.98 16.83 13.20
N LEU A 419 4.00 16.23 13.81
CA LEU A 419 4.18 16.25 15.27
C LEU A 419 4.60 17.65 15.78
N VAL A 420 5.14 18.51 14.93
CA VAL A 420 5.54 19.88 15.30
C VAL A 420 4.30 20.79 15.26
N ILE A 421 3.65 20.93 16.42
CA ILE A 421 2.42 21.73 16.60
C ILE A 421 2.64 22.89 17.58
N ASP A 422 3.54 22.73 18.55
CA ASP A 422 3.89 23.72 19.55
C ASP A 422 5.36 23.57 19.95
N SER A 423 5.83 24.44 20.86
CA SER A 423 7.23 24.46 21.27
C SER A 423 7.66 23.23 22.06
N SER A 424 6.75 22.60 22.79
CA SER A 424 7.03 21.37 23.54
C SER A 424 7.21 20.20 22.56
N SER A 425 6.29 20.04 21.61
CA SER A 425 6.38 18.95 20.63
C SER A 425 7.55 19.13 19.66
N ALA A 426 7.86 20.37 19.28
CA ALA A 426 9.07 20.72 18.52
C ALA A 426 10.35 20.30 19.27
N GLN A 427 10.41 20.56 20.59
CA GLN A 427 11.54 20.15 21.42
C GLN A 427 11.67 18.62 21.50
N GLN A 428 10.56 17.88 21.52
CA GLN A 428 10.60 16.41 21.49
C GLN A 428 11.14 15.86 20.16
N VAL A 429 10.68 16.43 19.03
CA VAL A 429 11.20 16.08 17.70
C VAL A 429 12.70 16.38 17.60
N GLN A 430 13.14 17.53 18.15
CA GLN A 430 14.54 17.89 18.23
C GLN A 430 15.34 16.92 19.11
N ALA A 431 14.83 16.59 20.30
CA ALA A 431 15.48 15.68 21.24
C ALA A 431 15.62 14.25 20.68
N ALA A 432 14.68 13.81 19.85
CA ALA A 432 14.77 12.54 19.13
C ALA A 432 15.82 12.55 17.99
N GLY A 433 16.33 13.73 17.61
CA GLY A 433 17.22 13.91 16.45
C GLY A 433 16.48 13.87 15.12
N GLY A 434 15.24 14.37 15.09
CA GLY A 434 14.38 14.35 13.91
C GLY A 434 14.90 15.19 12.75
N VAL A 435 15.37 16.41 13.02
CA VAL A 435 15.96 17.30 12.00
C VAL A 435 17.15 16.63 11.33
N ASP A 436 18.10 16.10 12.11
CA ASP A 436 19.29 15.44 11.58
C ASP A 436 18.95 14.22 10.72
N ALA A 437 17.98 13.40 11.16
CA ALA A 437 17.54 12.24 10.41
C ALA A 437 16.93 12.63 9.04
N VAL A 438 16.13 13.69 9.01
CA VAL A 438 15.53 14.23 7.78
C VAL A 438 16.61 14.79 6.85
N LEU A 439 17.58 15.56 7.36
CA LEU A 439 18.67 16.10 6.53
C LEU A 439 19.55 14.99 5.94
N VAL A 440 19.86 13.94 6.71
CA VAL A 440 20.56 12.75 6.21
C VAL A 440 19.75 12.05 5.12
N ALA A 441 18.44 11.89 5.31
CA ALA A 441 17.55 11.29 4.31
C ALA A 441 17.53 12.11 3.01
N MET A 442 17.38 13.44 3.11
CA MET A 442 17.44 14.34 1.96
C MET A 442 18.77 14.25 1.23
N HIS A 443 19.89 14.13 1.95
CA HIS A 443 21.21 13.98 1.34
C HIS A 443 21.36 12.66 0.56
N GLN A 444 21.03 11.54 1.20
CA GLN A 444 21.23 10.20 0.64
C GLN A 444 20.27 9.91 -0.52
N ARG A 445 19.10 10.56 -0.54
CA ARG A 445 18.01 10.36 -1.51
C ARG A 445 17.80 11.61 -2.37
N GLU A 446 18.87 12.31 -2.76
CA GLU A 446 18.79 13.56 -3.53
C GLU A 446 17.93 13.43 -4.79
N ARG A 447 17.96 12.28 -5.47
CA ARG A 447 17.23 12.03 -6.73
C ARG A 447 15.76 11.66 -6.56
N GLU A 448 15.23 11.60 -5.35
CA GLU A 448 13.86 11.17 -5.12
C GLU A 448 12.97 12.30 -4.65
N ALA A 449 12.08 12.71 -5.55
CA ALA A 449 11.22 13.86 -5.33
C ALA A 449 10.35 13.72 -4.07
N GLU A 450 9.80 12.53 -3.81
CA GLU A 450 8.95 12.32 -2.62
C GLU A 450 9.70 12.55 -1.30
N VAL A 451 10.96 12.08 -1.20
CA VAL A 451 11.79 12.25 0.00
C VAL A 451 12.20 13.72 0.14
N GLN A 452 12.57 14.37 -0.97
CA GLN A 452 12.91 15.80 -0.95
C GLN A 452 11.74 16.68 -0.56
N ALA A 453 10.55 16.45 -1.13
CA ALA A 453 9.34 17.21 -0.79
C ALA A 453 8.95 17.01 0.69
N ALA A 454 8.96 15.77 1.18
CA ALA A 454 8.69 15.45 2.57
C ALA A 454 9.70 16.08 3.54
N GLY A 455 11.00 16.06 3.18
CA GLY A 455 12.05 16.70 3.97
C GLY A 455 11.85 18.21 4.04
N CYS A 456 11.61 18.86 2.90
CA CYS A 456 11.28 20.29 2.87
C CYS A 456 10.02 20.62 3.67
N GLU A 457 8.99 19.77 3.63
CA GLU A 457 7.77 19.96 4.42
C GLU A 457 8.05 19.95 5.93
N MET A 458 8.91 19.05 6.41
CA MET A 458 9.37 19.03 7.81
C MET A 458 10.16 20.28 8.17
N LEU A 459 11.06 20.73 7.28
CA LEU A 459 11.83 21.97 7.49
C LEU A 459 10.96 23.24 7.42
N ALA A 460 9.75 23.14 6.88
CA ALA A 460 8.75 24.20 6.86
C ALA A 460 7.83 24.19 8.10
N SER A 461 7.98 23.22 9.01
CA SER A 461 7.16 23.16 10.23
C SER A 461 7.55 24.28 11.20
N GLN A 462 6.54 24.88 11.84
CA GLN A 462 6.71 25.96 12.81
C GLN A 462 6.40 25.47 14.21
N GLY A 463 7.39 25.56 15.10
CA GLY A 463 7.35 25.00 16.46
C GLY A 463 6.76 25.95 17.51
N GLY A 464 5.81 26.81 17.14
CA GLY A 464 5.27 27.86 18.02
C GLY A 464 5.96 29.21 17.86
N ALA A 465 5.71 30.14 18.79
CA ALA A 465 6.03 31.56 18.60
C ALA A 465 7.52 31.94 18.80
N GLU A 466 8.34 31.07 19.40
CA GLU A 466 9.66 31.46 19.91
C GLU A 466 10.85 31.28 18.94
N GLU A 467 10.63 30.96 17.66
CA GLU A 467 11.67 30.76 16.62
C GLU A 467 12.82 29.77 16.95
N GLN A 468 12.77 29.08 18.10
CA GLN A 468 13.88 28.25 18.58
C GLN A 468 14.11 27.04 17.67
N PHE A 469 13.04 26.49 17.14
CA PHE A 469 13.06 25.32 16.25
C PHE A 469 13.64 25.68 14.88
N GLU A 470 13.24 26.82 14.33
CA GLU A 470 13.72 27.38 13.07
C GLU A 470 15.21 27.70 13.14
N ARG A 471 15.66 28.31 14.26
CA ARG A 471 17.09 28.54 14.52
C ARG A 471 17.88 27.24 14.59
N HIS A 472 17.31 26.19 15.19
CA HIS A 472 17.95 24.87 15.20
C HIS A 472 18.11 24.31 13.78
N ILE A 473 17.07 24.41 12.94
CA ILE A 473 17.14 23.99 11.54
C ILE A 473 18.22 24.76 10.77
N VAL A 474 18.29 26.08 10.94
CA VAL A 474 19.29 26.93 10.28
C VAL A 474 20.71 26.53 10.70
N ARG A 475 20.94 26.30 12.00
CA ARG A 475 22.25 25.86 12.53
C ARG A 475 22.69 24.50 11.99
N GLN A 476 21.76 23.60 11.68
CA GLN A 476 22.05 22.31 11.05
C GLN A 476 22.27 22.42 9.53
N GLY A 477 22.21 23.63 8.95
CA GLY A 477 22.41 23.86 7.53
C GLY A 477 21.20 23.55 6.67
N GLY A 478 19.98 23.53 7.23
CA GLY A 478 18.75 23.17 6.52
C GLY A 478 18.53 23.92 5.21
N ALA A 479 18.86 25.23 5.15
CA ALA A 479 18.77 26.03 3.93
C ALA A 479 19.57 25.44 2.75
N GLY A 480 20.76 24.91 3.03
CA GLY A 480 21.64 24.27 2.04
C GLY A 480 20.99 23.03 1.41
N PHE A 481 20.37 22.18 2.25
CA PHE A 481 19.65 20.99 1.81
C PHE A 481 18.40 21.36 0.99
N VAL A 482 17.66 22.39 1.39
CA VAL A 482 16.50 22.86 0.64
C VAL A 482 16.90 23.32 -0.76
N ALA A 483 17.96 24.12 -0.93
CA ALA A 483 18.36 24.50 -2.29
C ALA A 483 18.97 23.34 -3.09
N ALA A 484 19.62 22.36 -2.44
CA ALA A 484 20.03 21.14 -3.13
C ALA A 484 18.81 20.40 -3.69
N ALA A 485 17.73 20.27 -2.91
CA ALA A 485 16.46 19.70 -3.36
C ALA A 485 15.87 20.47 -4.56
N LEU A 486 15.82 21.81 -4.48
CA LEU A 486 15.31 22.65 -5.58
C LEU A 486 16.13 22.49 -6.87
N ARG A 487 17.46 22.36 -6.76
CA ARG A 487 18.35 22.12 -7.92
C ARG A 487 18.23 20.72 -8.51
N ALA A 488 18.06 19.72 -7.66
CA ALA A 488 17.95 18.33 -8.10
C ALA A 488 16.62 18.05 -8.83
N HIS A 489 15.56 18.82 -8.51
CA HIS A 489 14.20 18.60 -9.01
C HIS A 489 13.56 19.85 -9.64
N PRO A 490 14.19 20.53 -10.61
CA PRO A 490 13.77 21.84 -11.11
C PRO A 490 12.37 21.85 -11.75
N THR A 491 11.91 20.70 -12.23
CA THR A 491 10.61 20.54 -12.90
C THR A 491 9.55 19.86 -12.03
N ASN A 492 9.87 19.44 -10.80
CA ASN A 492 8.90 18.80 -9.91
C ASN A 492 8.18 19.86 -9.05
N PRO A 493 6.90 20.15 -9.30
CA PRO A 493 6.19 21.23 -8.63
C PRO A 493 6.05 21.01 -7.12
N GLU A 494 5.95 19.76 -6.64
CA GLU A 494 5.82 19.45 -5.22
C GLU A 494 7.10 19.78 -4.45
N VAL A 495 8.27 19.40 -4.99
CA VAL A 495 9.57 19.73 -4.39
C VAL A 495 9.81 21.23 -4.41
N GLN A 496 9.51 21.90 -5.54
CA GLN A 496 9.64 23.35 -5.65
C GLN A 496 8.74 24.07 -4.64
N HIS A 497 7.48 23.63 -4.52
CA HIS A 497 6.52 24.20 -3.56
C HIS A 497 6.99 24.02 -2.13
N ALA A 498 7.32 22.78 -1.73
CA ALA A 498 7.71 22.47 -0.37
C ALA A 498 9.02 23.17 0.01
N GLY A 499 10.00 23.21 -0.90
CA GLY A 499 11.28 23.85 -0.65
C GLY A 499 11.16 25.37 -0.50
N LEU A 500 10.40 26.05 -1.36
CA LEU A 500 10.17 27.48 -1.21
C LEU A 500 9.37 27.79 0.06
N LYS A 501 8.38 26.96 0.42
CA LYS A 501 7.67 27.07 1.70
C LYS A 501 8.64 26.96 2.88
N ALA A 502 9.57 26.00 2.86
CA ALA A 502 10.60 25.86 3.90
C ALA A 502 11.47 27.11 4.00
N MET A 503 11.88 27.68 2.86
CA MET A 503 12.67 28.91 2.85
C MET A 503 11.95 30.08 3.54
N THR A 504 10.62 30.23 3.40
CA THR A 504 9.89 31.31 4.11
C THR A 504 10.03 31.23 5.63
N CYS A 505 10.14 30.02 6.18
CA CYS A 505 10.33 29.81 7.62
C CYS A 505 11.79 30.11 8.02
N LEU A 506 12.75 29.77 7.16
CA LEU A 506 14.17 30.00 7.44
C LEU A 506 14.56 31.49 7.35
N VAL A 507 13.92 32.27 6.48
CA VAL A 507 14.14 33.74 6.38
C VAL A 507 13.75 34.47 7.68
N ALA A 508 12.89 33.89 8.53
CA ALA A 508 12.47 34.52 9.78
C ALA A 508 13.64 34.77 10.76
N THR A 509 14.78 34.09 10.57
CA THR A 509 15.96 34.23 11.44
C THR A 509 17.06 35.06 10.76
N GLU A 510 17.77 35.89 11.52
CA GLU A 510 18.90 36.70 10.99
C GLU A 510 19.99 35.82 10.34
N GLU A 511 20.33 34.69 10.96
CA GLU A 511 21.29 33.70 10.43
C GLU A 511 20.79 33.07 9.10
N GLY A 512 19.47 32.88 8.97
CA GLY A 512 18.84 32.34 7.78
C GLY A 512 18.84 33.32 6.60
N VAL A 513 18.63 34.62 6.86
CA VAL A 513 18.70 35.68 5.83
C VAL A 513 20.04 35.65 5.10
N GLU A 514 21.16 35.66 5.83
CA GLU A 514 22.49 35.68 5.21
C GLU A 514 22.73 34.46 4.30
N THR A 515 22.27 33.30 4.75
CA THR A 515 22.40 32.05 4.00
C THR A 515 21.55 32.08 2.72
N LEU A 516 20.31 32.57 2.82
CA LEU A 516 19.35 32.58 1.71
C LEU A 516 19.64 33.64 0.65
N LEU A 517 20.32 34.74 0.99
CA LEU A 517 20.80 35.71 0.00
C LEU A 517 21.67 35.05 -1.08
N ARG A 518 22.54 34.12 -0.68
CA ARG A 518 23.38 33.35 -1.61
C ARG A 518 22.58 32.38 -2.49
N MET A 519 21.28 32.21 -2.24
CA MET A 519 20.39 31.24 -2.88
C MET A 519 19.29 31.90 -3.73
N VAL A 520 19.30 33.24 -3.85
CA VAL A 520 18.37 33.99 -4.72
C VAL A 520 18.28 33.41 -6.14
N PRO A 521 19.39 33.03 -6.82
CA PRO A 521 19.30 32.40 -8.14
C PRO A 521 18.52 31.07 -8.14
N ASN A 522 18.59 30.28 -7.06
CA ASN A 522 17.85 29.03 -6.93
C ASN A 522 16.34 29.28 -6.78
N ILE A 523 15.97 30.33 -6.04
CA ILE A 523 14.57 30.73 -5.84
C ILE A 523 13.95 31.20 -7.15
N ILE A 524 14.69 31.99 -7.93
CA ILE A 524 14.21 32.48 -9.24
C ILE A 524 14.09 31.32 -10.24
N ALA A 525 15.11 30.46 -10.33
CA ALA A 525 15.06 29.29 -11.20
C ALA A 525 13.88 28.35 -10.85
N ALA A 526 13.56 28.21 -9.56
CA ALA A 526 12.39 27.47 -9.09
C ALA A 526 11.07 28.07 -9.61
N MET A 527 10.93 29.40 -9.52
CA MET A 527 9.77 30.13 -10.02
C MET A 527 9.67 30.06 -11.55
N GLU A 528 10.78 30.17 -12.27
CA GLU A 528 10.80 30.06 -13.75
C GLU A 528 10.49 28.64 -14.23
N GLY A 529 10.97 27.62 -13.51
CA GLY A 529 10.70 26.21 -13.85
C GLY A 529 9.25 25.77 -13.63
N SER A 530 8.50 26.49 -12.79
CA SER A 530 7.12 26.15 -12.42
C SER A 530 6.18 27.36 -12.50
N VAL A 531 6.16 28.04 -13.66
CA VAL A 531 5.36 29.27 -13.90
C VAL A 531 3.86 29.07 -13.63
N GLN A 532 3.33 27.88 -13.92
CA GLN A 532 1.90 27.58 -13.77
C GLN A 532 1.51 27.10 -12.36
N HIS A 533 2.47 26.91 -11.45
CA HIS A 533 2.19 26.42 -10.11
C HIS A 533 2.04 27.58 -9.12
N GLY A 534 0.80 28.01 -8.85
CA GLY A 534 0.52 29.18 -8.02
C GLY A 534 1.18 29.17 -6.64
N GLY A 535 1.32 27.99 -6.01
CA GLY A 535 2.03 27.87 -4.73
C GLY A 535 3.54 28.15 -4.80
N VAL A 536 4.20 27.76 -5.90
CA VAL A 536 5.64 28.03 -6.10
C VAL A 536 5.84 29.52 -6.28
N GLN A 537 5.01 30.15 -7.10
CA GLN A 537 5.05 31.60 -7.33
C GLN A 537 4.82 32.39 -6.05
N LYS A 538 3.81 31.98 -5.28
CA LYS A 538 3.47 32.59 -4.00
C LYS A 538 4.63 32.55 -3.01
N TYR A 539 5.14 31.36 -2.69
CA TYR A 539 6.20 31.24 -1.68
C TYR A 539 7.52 31.85 -2.15
N GLY A 540 7.88 31.69 -3.44
CA GLY A 540 9.07 32.33 -3.99
C GLY A 540 9.03 33.86 -3.87
N ALA A 541 7.91 34.48 -4.21
CA ALA A 541 7.73 35.93 -4.05
C ALA A 541 7.78 36.38 -2.58
N VAL A 542 7.22 35.59 -1.65
CA VAL A 542 7.29 35.89 -0.21
C VAL A 542 8.74 35.85 0.27
N VAL A 543 9.51 34.81 -0.08
CA VAL A 543 10.93 34.70 0.29
C VAL A 543 11.72 35.91 -0.22
N LEU A 544 11.58 36.25 -1.51
CA LEU A 544 12.28 37.39 -2.10
C LEU A 544 11.87 38.72 -1.46
N GLY A 545 10.57 38.90 -1.17
CA GLY A 545 10.06 40.07 -0.48
C GLY A 545 10.64 40.22 0.93
N GLN A 546 10.71 39.13 1.70
CA GLN A 546 11.28 39.13 3.04
C GLN A 546 12.80 39.41 3.01
N LEU A 547 13.54 38.82 2.07
CA LEU A 547 14.97 39.09 1.90
C LEU A 547 15.24 40.57 1.52
N ALA A 548 14.43 41.13 0.62
CA ALA A 548 14.56 42.51 0.18
C ALA A 548 14.21 43.54 1.29
N GLN A 549 13.40 43.18 2.28
CA GLN A 549 13.13 44.02 3.45
C GLN A 549 14.32 44.08 4.43
N GLY A 550 15.20 43.06 4.43
CA GLY A 550 16.27 42.91 5.40
C GLY A 550 17.57 43.69 5.11
N SER A 551 17.87 44.01 3.84
CA SER A 551 19.11 44.74 3.49
C SER A 551 19.12 45.32 2.07
N ARG A 552 19.73 46.50 1.89
CA ARG A 552 19.97 47.11 0.56
C ARG A 552 20.82 46.23 -0.36
N ARG A 553 21.70 45.40 0.22
CA ARG A 553 22.48 44.41 -0.53
C ARG A 553 21.59 43.34 -1.16
N ALA A 554 20.57 42.88 -0.43
CA ALA A 554 19.58 41.93 -0.91
C ALA A 554 18.77 42.50 -2.08
N GLN A 555 18.41 43.79 -1.97
CA GLN A 555 17.68 44.51 -3.02
C GLN A 555 18.48 44.58 -4.33
N MET A 556 19.79 44.85 -4.26
CA MET A 556 20.67 44.87 -5.44
C MET A 556 20.86 43.47 -6.06
N GLU A 557 21.14 42.44 -5.25
CA GLU A 557 21.32 41.07 -5.75
C GLU A 557 20.03 40.52 -6.41
N ILE A 558 18.86 40.87 -5.89
CA ILE A 558 17.56 40.54 -6.50
C ILE A 558 17.34 41.33 -7.79
N ALA A 559 17.70 42.62 -7.85
CA ALA A 559 17.56 43.44 -9.05
C ALA A 559 18.50 43.00 -10.19
N GLU A 560 19.73 42.60 -9.89
CA GLU A 560 20.73 42.12 -10.87
C GLU A 560 20.40 40.74 -11.44
N SER A 561 19.56 39.96 -10.76
CA SER A 561 19.22 38.58 -11.15
C SER A 561 18.23 38.45 -12.33
N GLY A 562 17.68 39.57 -12.82
CA GLY A 562 17.05 39.63 -14.15
C GLY A 562 15.69 38.93 -14.30
N MET A 563 14.82 38.91 -13.28
CA MET A 563 13.43 38.43 -13.46
C MET A 563 12.71 39.22 -14.55
N THR A 564 12.43 38.59 -15.69
CA THR A 564 11.86 39.25 -16.88
C THR A 564 10.34 39.29 -16.93
N SER A 565 9.64 38.57 -16.04
CA SER A 565 8.18 38.46 -16.05
C SER A 565 7.63 38.08 -14.66
N PRO A 566 6.95 38.99 -13.92
CA PRO A 566 6.18 38.59 -12.75
C PRO A 566 4.95 37.77 -13.18
N CYS A 567 4.78 36.61 -12.54
CA CYS A 567 3.60 35.73 -12.48
C CYS A 567 2.42 36.08 -13.43
N SER A 568 2.09 35.24 -14.42
CA SER A 568 0.97 35.49 -15.35
C SER A 568 -0.44 35.24 -14.77
N GLU A 569 -0.55 34.73 -13.55
CA GLU A 569 -1.83 34.46 -12.87
C GLU A 569 -2.32 35.66 -12.03
N PRO A 570 -3.51 36.23 -12.30
CA PRO A 570 -4.03 37.42 -11.61
C PRO A 570 -4.24 37.25 -10.09
N ARG A 571 -4.56 36.03 -9.63
CA ARG A 571 -4.81 35.74 -8.21
C ARG A 571 -3.51 35.71 -7.40
N ALA A 572 -2.44 35.17 -8.00
CA ALA A 572 -1.09 35.22 -7.44
C ALA A 572 -0.55 36.65 -7.43
N GLN A 573 -0.77 37.44 -8.48
CA GLN A 573 -0.40 38.87 -8.49
C GLN A 573 -1.06 39.67 -7.35
N MET A 574 -2.33 39.39 -7.05
CA MET A 574 -3.09 40.04 -5.97
C MET A 574 -2.53 39.69 -4.58
N GLU A 575 -2.23 38.42 -4.30
CA GLU A 575 -1.67 37.98 -3.02
C GLU A 575 -0.18 38.38 -2.83
N ILE A 576 0.59 38.45 -3.92
CA ILE A 576 1.96 39.01 -3.92
C ILE A 576 1.93 40.53 -3.62
N ALA A 577 0.87 41.22 -4.05
CA ALA A 577 0.63 42.61 -3.67
C ALA A 577 0.19 42.76 -2.20
N GLU A 578 -0.65 41.85 -1.68
CA GLU A 578 -1.10 41.83 -0.27
C GLU A 578 0.02 41.50 0.73
N SER A 579 0.98 40.66 0.36
CA SER A 579 2.17 40.34 1.19
C SER A 579 3.24 41.44 1.16
N GLY A 580 3.04 42.53 0.43
CA GLY A 580 4.00 43.62 0.27
C GLY A 580 5.20 43.29 -0.63
N GLY A 581 5.34 42.03 -1.07
CA GLY A 581 6.44 41.55 -1.91
C GLY A 581 6.49 42.23 -3.28
N LEU A 582 5.35 42.44 -3.94
CA LEU A 582 5.30 43.11 -5.25
C LEU A 582 5.76 44.57 -5.15
N LYS A 583 5.42 45.27 -4.06
CA LYS A 583 5.78 46.67 -3.85
C LYS A 583 7.29 46.81 -3.64
N VAL A 584 7.90 45.90 -2.87
CA VAL A 584 9.34 45.87 -2.65
C VAL A 584 10.11 45.43 -3.90
N LEU A 585 9.60 44.45 -4.66
CA LEU A 585 10.17 44.04 -5.95
C LEU A 585 10.10 45.18 -6.97
N VAL A 586 8.96 45.85 -7.09
CA VAL A 586 8.77 47.00 -8.00
C VAL A 586 9.61 48.20 -7.56
N THR A 587 9.73 48.49 -6.25
CA THR A 587 10.59 49.58 -5.76
C THR A 587 12.08 49.26 -5.97
N ALA A 588 12.53 48.03 -5.74
CA ALA A 588 13.90 47.61 -6.04
C ALA A 588 14.23 47.68 -7.54
N LEU A 589 13.27 47.32 -8.40
CA LEU A 589 13.40 47.45 -9.86
C LEU A 589 13.38 48.92 -10.33
N MET A 590 12.59 49.79 -9.70
CA MET A 590 12.51 51.22 -10.02
C MET A 590 13.76 52.00 -9.58
N GLU A 591 14.33 51.70 -8.41
CA GLU A 591 15.55 52.36 -7.92
C GLU A 591 16.80 52.02 -8.77
N CYS A 592 16.84 50.85 -9.42
CA CYS A 592 17.88 50.52 -10.40
C CYS A 592 17.74 51.30 -11.71
N GLY A 593 16.50 51.56 -12.17
CA GLY A 593 16.22 52.39 -13.36
C GLY A 593 16.63 53.85 -13.20
N GLU A 594 16.68 54.37 -11.97
CA GLU A 594 17.19 55.72 -11.69
C GLU A 594 18.74 55.77 -11.65
N SER A 595 19.42 54.64 -11.43
CA SER A 595 20.90 54.60 -11.40
C SER A 595 21.56 54.45 -12.77
N GLU A 596 20.87 53.88 -13.77
CA GLU A 596 21.33 53.82 -15.16
C GLU A 596 20.91 55.04 -16.00
N GLY A 597 20.08 55.94 -15.44
CA GLY A 597 19.47 57.06 -16.17
C GLY A 597 20.20 58.41 -16.15
N VAL A 598 21.37 58.54 -15.49
CA VAL A 598 22.06 59.86 -15.32
C VAL A 598 23.42 59.92 -16.02
N ALA A 599 23.59 59.24 -17.15
CA ALA A 599 24.79 59.39 -17.97
C ALA A 599 24.52 59.35 -19.48
N GLN A 600 23.58 60.16 -19.99
CA GLN A 600 23.70 60.81 -21.32
C GLN A 600 22.53 61.76 -21.62
N GLU A 601 22.64 63.01 -21.15
CA GLU A 601 22.08 64.13 -21.91
C GLU A 601 23.03 64.49 -23.05
N ARG A 602 22.54 64.53 -24.30
CA ARG A 602 22.70 65.68 -25.22
C ARG A 602 21.94 65.50 -26.54
N HIS A 603 20.99 66.43 -26.74
CA HIS A 603 20.57 67.06 -28.00
C HIS A 603 19.84 66.25 -29.10
N SER A 604 18.52 66.43 -29.20
CA SER A 604 17.83 67.30 -30.22
C SER A 604 16.35 66.88 -30.41
N PRO A 605 15.39 67.81 -30.59
CA PRO A 605 13.95 67.49 -30.66
C PRO A 605 13.44 67.31 -32.11
N PRO A 606 12.30 66.62 -32.31
CA PRO A 606 11.22 67.21 -33.12
C PRO A 606 9.80 66.76 -32.65
N PRO A 607 8.70 67.07 -33.36
CA PRO A 607 7.98 68.33 -33.30
C PRO A 607 6.55 68.20 -32.77
N VAL A 608 5.97 69.36 -32.46
CA VAL A 608 4.58 69.58 -32.03
C VAL A 608 3.61 69.36 -33.19
N SER A 609 2.54 68.58 -32.98
CA SER A 609 1.24 68.87 -33.58
C SER A 609 0.10 68.32 -32.73
N ALA A 610 -0.75 69.25 -32.32
CA ALA A 610 -1.89 69.12 -31.44
C ALA A 610 -3.07 68.33 -32.05
N MET A 611 -3.92 67.75 -31.19
CA MET A 611 -5.30 68.23 -31.00
C MET A 611 -6.00 67.48 -29.86
N CYS A 612 -6.58 68.28 -28.96
CA CYS A 612 -7.44 67.87 -27.85
C CYS A 612 -8.93 67.80 -28.28
N PRO A 613 -9.84 67.28 -27.42
CA PRO A 613 -11.18 66.73 -27.72
C PRO A 613 -12.28 67.83 -27.61
N PRO A 614 -13.64 67.65 -27.55
CA PRO A 614 -14.45 66.60 -26.87
C PRO A 614 -15.79 66.14 -27.53
N VAL A 615 -16.47 65.24 -26.80
CA VAL A 615 -17.80 64.58 -26.97
C VAL A 615 -17.79 63.21 -27.62
#